data_AF-H8KPI9-F1
#
_entry.id   AF-H8KPI9-F1
#
_cell.length_a   1.000
_cell.length_b   1.000
_cell.length_c   1.000
_cell.angle_alpha   90.00
_cell.angle_beta   90.00
_cell.angle_gamma   90.00
#
_symmetry.space_group_name_H-M   'P 1'
#
loop_
_entity.id
_entity.type
_entity.pdbx_description
1 polymer ?
#
loop_
_entity_poly.entity_id
_entity_poly.type
_entity_poly.pdbx_seq_one_letter_code
_entity_poly.pdbx_strand_id
1 'polypeptide(L)'
;MNVMSYLKYFLAWFPMVVLAIMNGALRDLVYTNYLGDLAARQISTLSLLLIFAIYIYFVIKKFPPLSLNQAMYIGILWCLMTLLFEFGFGLYGGNSWEKLLEDYNIFKGRLWVLVPIWLCLAPAIFYKVNRQSR
;
A
#
# COMPACT_ATOMS: atom_id res chain seq x y z
N MET A 1 -16.59 -5.44 -21.05
CA MET A 1 -15.66 -5.05 -19.95
C MET A 1 -14.27 -5.51 -20.34
N ASN A 2 -13.37 -4.61 -20.76
CA ASN A 2 -12.11 -5.02 -21.41
C ASN A 2 -11.07 -5.47 -20.38
N VAL A 3 -10.62 -6.73 -20.46
CA VAL A 3 -9.51 -7.30 -19.65
C VAL A 3 -8.26 -6.41 -19.72
N MET A 4 -8.00 -5.84 -20.91
CA MET A 4 -6.92 -4.88 -21.16
C MET A 4 -6.97 -3.64 -20.23
N SER A 5 -8.16 -3.27 -19.73
CA SER A 5 -8.36 -2.12 -18.83
C SER A 5 -7.87 -2.39 -17.41
N TYR A 6 -7.92 -3.64 -16.93
CA TYR A 6 -7.46 -3.99 -15.58
C TYR A 6 -5.98 -4.40 -15.53
N LEU A 7 -5.43 -4.90 -16.64
CA LEU A 7 -4.02 -5.28 -16.73
C LEU A 7 -3.08 -4.13 -16.36
N LYS A 8 -3.36 -2.90 -16.81
CA LYS A 8 -2.54 -1.73 -16.45
C LYS A 8 -2.55 -1.43 -14.95
N TYR A 9 -3.68 -1.64 -14.26
CA TYR A 9 -3.77 -1.41 -12.80
C TYR A 9 -3.10 -2.55 -12.04
N PHE A 10 -3.25 -3.78 -12.51
CA PHE A 10 -2.50 -4.93 -11.99
C PHE A 10 -0.99 -4.67 -12.09
N LEU A 11 -0.50 -4.23 -13.24
CA LEU A 11 0.93 -3.90 -13.43
C LEU A 11 1.38 -2.69 -12.61
N ALA A 12 0.51 -1.70 -12.39
CA ALA A 12 0.79 -0.56 -11.53
C ALA A 12 0.94 -0.92 -10.03
N TRP A 13 0.64 -2.16 -9.63
CA TRP A 13 0.92 -2.61 -8.28
C TRP A 13 2.42 -2.91 -8.04
N PHE A 14 3.14 -3.44 -9.03
CA PHE A 14 4.55 -3.83 -8.84
C PHE A 14 5.48 -2.67 -8.42
N PRO A 15 5.36 -1.44 -8.98
CA PRO A 15 6.12 -0.31 -8.45
C PRO A 15 5.84 -0.01 -6.98
N MET A 16 4.61 -0.24 -6.48
CA MET A 16 4.30 -0.07 -5.06
C MET A 16 5.04 -1.08 -4.19
N VAL A 17 5.23 -2.31 -4.67
CA VAL A 17 6.06 -3.32 -3.98
C VAL A 17 7.51 -2.83 -3.85
N VAL A 18 8.09 -2.33 -4.94
CA VAL A 18 9.46 -1.79 -4.93
C VAL A 18 9.57 -0.63 -3.94
N LEU A 19 8.60 0.30 -3.97
CA LEU A 19 8.55 1.42 -3.02
C LEU A 19 8.43 0.95 -1.56
N ALA A 20 7.63 -0.08 -1.28
CA ALA A 20 7.48 -0.65 0.06
C ALA A 20 8.79 -1.30 0.55
N ILE A 21 9.46 -2.08 -0.32
CA ILE A 21 10.75 -2.71 -0.01
C ILE A 21 11.81 -1.63 0.27
N MET A 22 11.91 -0.62 -0.60
CA MET A 22 12.85 0.50 -0.40
C MET A 22 12.58 1.25 0.91
N ASN A 23 11.31 1.49 1.24
CA ASN A 23 10.91 2.17 2.47
C ASN A 23 11.22 1.34 3.73
N GLY A 24 11.02 0.01 3.68
CA GLY A 24 11.42 -0.91 4.74
C GLY A 24 12.94 -1.00 4.90
N ALA A 25 13.68 -1.10 3.78
CA ALA A 25 15.14 -1.11 3.79
C ALA A 25 15.71 0.21 4.36
N LEU A 26 15.14 1.35 3.97
CA LEU A 26 15.53 2.65 4.53
C LEU A 26 15.32 2.69 6.06
N ARG A 27 14.19 2.18 6.55
CA ARG A 27 13.94 2.04 7.99
C ARG A 27 15.03 1.24 8.68
N ASP A 28 15.21 0.00 8.24
CA ASP A 28 16.06 -0.98 8.92
C ASP A 28 17.55 -0.61 8.85
N LEU A 29 18.00 -0.05 7.74
CA LEU A 29 19.41 0.28 7.51
C LEU A 29 19.80 1.65 8.04
N VAL A 30 18.88 2.62 8.10
CA VAL A 30 19.24 4.02 8.38
C VAL A 30 18.81 4.45 9.77
N TYR A 31 17.55 4.28 10.17
CA TYR A 31 17.03 4.97 11.36
C TYR A 31 16.49 4.07 12.48
N THR A 32 16.35 2.76 12.28
CA THR A 32 15.94 1.84 13.35
C THR A 32 16.89 1.89 14.56
N ASN A 33 18.20 1.90 14.33
CA ASN A 33 19.19 1.91 15.42
C ASN A 33 19.19 3.20 16.26
N TYR A 34 18.70 4.31 15.70
CA TYR A 34 18.70 5.61 16.36
C TYR A 34 17.37 5.91 17.06
N LEU A 35 16.25 5.39 16.55
CA LEU A 35 14.90 5.71 17.02
C LEU A 35 14.23 4.57 17.81
N GLY A 36 14.79 3.37 17.76
CA GLY A 36 14.15 2.16 18.27
C GLY A 36 13.08 1.61 17.32
N ASP A 37 12.73 0.34 17.49
CA ASP A 37 11.88 -0.41 16.55
C ASP A 37 10.49 0.22 16.35
N LEU A 38 9.80 0.59 17.43
CA LEU A 38 8.43 1.10 17.33
C LEU A 38 8.35 2.43 16.57
N ALA A 39 9.15 3.42 16.96
CA ALA A 39 9.15 4.74 16.33
C ALA A 39 9.61 4.65 14.87
N ALA A 40 10.62 3.83 14.58
CA ALA A 40 11.08 3.59 13.22
C ALA A 40 9.96 2.97 12.35
N ARG A 41 9.22 1.98 12.87
CA ARG A 41 8.07 1.40 12.14
C ARG A 41 6.97 2.43 11.90
N GLN A 42 6.62 3.25 12.88
CA GLN A 42 5.60 4.29 12.73
C GLN A 42 5.98 5.31 11.65
N ILE A 43 7.20 5.83 11.70
CA ILE A 43 7.71 6.77 10.68
C ILE A 43 7.70 6.12 9.31
N SER A 44 8.19 4.88 9.20
CA SER A 44 8.21 4.10 7.98
C SER A 44 6.81 3.86 7.41
N THR A 45 5.81 3.60 8.25
CA THR A 45 4.42 3.45 7.80
C THR A 45 3.86 4.78 7.29
N LEU A 46 4.06 5.88 8.02
CA LEU A 46 3.56 7.19 7.62
C LEU A 46 4.22 7.70 6.34
N SER A 47 5.52 7.48 6.17
CA SER A 47 6.23 7.80 4.93
C SER A 47 5.71 6.96 3.77
N LEU A 48 5.46 5.67 3.99
CA LEU A 48 4.90 4.79 2.94
C LEU A 48 3.50 5.23 2.52
N LEU A 49 2.64 5.62 3.46
CA LEU A 49 1.30 6.16 3.16
C LEU A 49 1.39 7.39 2.27
N LEU A 50 2.31 8.31 2.56
CA LEU A 50 2.53 9.50 1.74
C LEU A 50 3.08 9.16 0.35
N ILE A 51 4.07 8.27 0.27
CA ILE A 51 4.65 7.79 -0.99
C ILE A 51 3.55 7.14 -1.85
N PHE A 52 2.73 6.28 -1.27
CA PHE A 52 1.61 5.65 -1.94
C PHE A 52 0.53 6.67 -2.34
N ALA A 53 0.23 7.66 -1.50
CA ALA A 53 -0.70 8.72 -1.86
C ALA A 53 -0.26 9.45 -3.14
N ILE A 54 1.01 9.86 -3.20
CA ILE A 54 1.59 10.54 -4.36
C ILE A 54 1.58 9.62 -5.58
N TYR A 55 2.06 8.39 -5.43
CA TYR A 55 2.12 7.41 -6.51
C TYR A 55 0.74 7.11 -7.10
N ILE A 56 -0.23 6.76 -6.24
CA ILE A 56 -1.59 6.41 -6.65
C ILE A 56 -2.27 7.60 -7.30
N TYR A 57 -2.09 8.82 -6.78
CA TYR A 57 -2.61 10.04 -7.42
C TYR A 57 -2.16 10.13 -8.89
N PHE A 58 -0.86 9.94 -9.17
CA PHE A 58 -0.35 9.98 -10.54
C PHE A 58 -0.87 8.82 -11.41
N VAL A 59 -0.97 7.61 -10.86
CA VAL A 59 -1.54 6.46 -11.57
C VAL A 59 -2.99 6.73 -11.98
N ILE A 60 -3.83 7.20 -11.04
CA ILE A 60 -5.24 7.51 -11.28
C ILE A 60 -5.40 8.73 -12.20
N LYS A 61 -4.49 9.71 -12.14
CA LYS A 61 -4.51 10.86 -13.06
C LYS A 61 -4.16 10.45 -14.50
N LYS A 62 -3.14 9.61 -14.67
CA LYS A 62 -2.68 9.11 -15.97
C LYS A 62 -3.66 8.10 -16.58
N PHE A 63 -4.25 7.26 -15.74
CA PHE A 63 -5.20 6.23 -16.12
C PHE A 63 -6.48 6.41 -15.31
N PRO A 64 -7.33 7.39 -15.66
CA PRO A 64 -8.57 7.64 -14.92
C PRO A 64 -9.51 6.42 -15.01
N PRO A 65 -9.99 5.90 -13.87
CA PRO A 65 -11.09 4.94 -13.84
C PRO A 65 -12.33 5.51 -14.55
N LEU A 66 -13.14 4.63 -15.15
CA LEU A 66 -14.36 5.01 -15.85
C LEU A 66 -15.50 5.35 -14.87
N SER A 67 -15.45 4.81 -13.66
CA SER A 67 -16.47 5.00 -12.62
C SER A 67 -15.88 4.87 -11.22
N LEU A 68 -16.64 5.34 -10.23
CA LEU A 68 -16.30 5.14 -8.82
C LEU A 68 -16.21 3.65 -8.47
N ASN A 69 -17.11 2.82 -9.02
CA ASN A 69 -17.08 1.36 -8.82
C ASN A 69 -15.79 0.74 -9.36
N GLN A 70 -15.33 1.16 -10.54
CA GLN A 70 -14.05 0.69 -11.07
C GLN A 70 -12.88 1.13 -10.17
N ALA A 71 -12.89 2.36 -9.67
CA ALA A 71 -11.86 2.84 -8.75
C ALA A 71 -11.82 2.00 -7.45
N MET A 72 -12.99 1.66 -6.88
CA MET A 72 -13.07 0.79 -5.70
C MET A 72 -12.53 -0.62 -6.00
N TYR A 73 -12.87 -1.21 -7.15
CA TYR A 73 -12.32 -2.53 -7.53
C TYR A 73 -10.80 -2.52 -7.71
N ILE A 74 -10.22 -1.43 -8.23
CA ILE A 74 -8.77 -1.27 -8.32
C ILE A 74 -8.15 -1.27 -6.92
N GLY A 75 -8.74 -0.53 -5.98
CA GLY A 75 -8.25 -0.49 -4.59
C GLY A 75 -8.35 -1.85 -3.89
N ILE A 76 -9.48 -2.54 -4.04
CA ILE A 76 -9.66 -3.90 -3.49
C ILE A 76 -8.62 -4.85 -4.09
N LEU A 77 -8.41 -4.81 -5.41
CA LEU A 77 -7.39 -5.63 -6.08
C LEU A 77 -6.01 -5.39 -5.48
N TRP A 78 -5.58 -4.13 -5.37
CA TRP A 78 -4.27 -3.80 -4.80
C TRP A 78 -4.14 -4.19 -3.33
N CYS A 79 -5.19 -4.00 -2.52
CA CYS A 79 -5.23 -4.44 -1.14
C CYS A 79 -5.03 -5.96 -1.04
N LEU A 80 -5.82 -6.74 -1.79
CA LEU A 80 -5.71 -8.20 -1.80
C LEU A 80 -4.34 -8.68 -2.28
N MET A 81 -3.80 -8.10 -3.36
CA MET A 81 -2.46 -8.42 -3.84
C MET A 81 -1.39 -8.13 -2.79
N THR A 82 -1.53 -7.02 -2.05
CA THR A 82 -0.59 -6.64 -1.00
C THR A 82 -0.64 -7.61 0.17
N LEU A 83 -1.83 -7.95 0.67
CA LEU A 83 -1.97 -8.92 1.76
C LEU A 83 -1.48 -10.31 1.32
N LEU A 84 -1.84 -10.77 0.12
CA LEU A 84 -1.35 -12.05 -0.40
C LEU A 84 0.16 -12.08 -0.55
N PHE A 85 0.76 -10.99 -1.05
CA PHE A 85 2.21 -10.87 -1.15
C PHE A 85 2.88 -10.87 0.23
N GLU A 86 2.38 -10.05 1.15
CA GLU A 86 2.93 -9.91 2.50
C GLU A 86 2.87 -11.21 3.29
N PHE A 87 1.68 -11.81 3.40
CA PHE A 87 1.52 -13.06 4.14
C PHE A 87 2.19 -14.22 3.39
N GLY A 88 2.07 -14.30 2.07
CA GLY A 88 2.72 -15.34 1.27
C GLY A 88 4.25 -15.30 1.38
N PHE A 89 4.85 -14.12 1.20
CA PHE A 89 6.29 -13.93 1.34
C PHE A 89 6.75 -14.14 2.79
N GLY A 90 5.99 -13.61 3.75
CA GLY A 90 6.28 -13.74 5.18
C GLY A 90 6.32 -15.20 5.64
N LEU A 91 5.30 -15.99 5.28
CA LEU A 91 5.21 -17.42 5.59
C LEU A 91 6.28 -18.22 4.86
N TYR A 92 6.53 -17.93 3.58
CA TYR A 92 7.61 -18.57 2.82
C TYR A 92 9.00 -18.29 3.44
N GLY A 93 9.19 -17.09 4.00
CA GLY A 93 10.38 -16.72 4.76
C GLY A 93 10.46 -17.31 6.17
N GLY A 94 9.51 -18.16 6.58
CA GLY A 94 9.51 -18.84 7.87
C GLY A 94 8.88 -18.06 9.04
N ASN A 95 8.24 -16.91 8.78
CA ASN A 95 7.51 -16.20 9.83
C ASN A 95 6.22 -16.93 10.19
N SER A 96 5.82 -16.87 11.47
CA SER A 96 4.52 -17.39 11.90
C SER A 96 3.40 -16.38 11.67
N TRP A 97 2.15 -16.86 11.68
CA TRP A 97 0.96 -16.00 11.60
C TRP A 97 0.92 -14.98 12.72
N GLU A 98 1.27 -15.37 13.95
CA GLU A 98 1.30 -14.49 15.11
C GLU A 98 2.30 -13.36 14.89
N LYS A 99 3.46 -13.65 14.27
CA LYS A 99 4.47 -12.65 13.99
C LYS A 99 4.00 -11.65 12.93
N LEU A 100 3.36 -12.13 11.86
CA LEU A 100 2.84 -11.27 10.79
C LEU A 100 1.68 -10.39 11.28
N LEU A 101 0.76 -10.97 12.06
CA LEU A 101 -0.37 -10.25 12.65
C LEU A 101 0.07 -9.25 13.73
N GLU A 102 1.27 -9.39 14.29
CA GLU A 102 1.79 -8.46 15.28
C GLU A 102 1.86 -7.03 14.74
N ASP A 103 2.26 -6.86 13.47
CA ASP A 103 2.34 -5.56 12.79
C ASP A 103 0.98 -4.85 12.64
N TYR A 104 -0.12 -5.58 12.78
CA TYR A 104 -1.50 -5.05 12.73
C TYR A 104 -2.05 -4.63 14.09
N ASN A 105 -1.32 -4.87 15.18
CA ASN A 105 -1.80 -4.56 16.52
C ASN A 105 -1.67 -3.07 16.86
N ILE A 106 -2.74 -2.32 16.59
CA ILE A 106 -2.83 -0.89 16.88
C ILE A 106 -2.70 -0.58 18.38
N PHE A 107 -3.08 -1.50 19.27
CA PHE A 107 -2.93 -1.31 20.72
C PHE A 107 -1.46 -1.38 21.16
N LYS A 108 -0.59 -1.99 20.35
CA LYS A 108 0.87 -1.94 20.52
C LYS A 108 1.51 -0.76 19.76
N GLY A 109 0.70 0.16 19.24
CA GLY A 109 1.16 1.32 18.48
C GLY A 109 1.66 0.99 17.07
N ARG A 110 1.43 -0.23 16.56
CA ARG A 110 1.81 -0.61 15.20
C ARG A 110 0.72 -0.18 14.22
N LEU A 111 1.14 0.54 13.18
CA LEU A 111 0.25 1.26 12.28
C LEU A 111 0.07 0.57 10.92
N TRP A 112 0.61 -0.64 10.74
CA TRP A 112 0.70 -1.28 9.43
C TRP A 112 -0.67 -1.46 8.77
N VAL A 113 -1.72 -1.72 9.54
CA VAL A 113 -3.12 -1.82 9.07
C VAL A 113 -3.59 -0.62 8.24
N LEU A 114 -2.99 0.56 8.45
CA LEU A 114 -3.31 1.74 7.67
C LEU A 114 -2.91 1.60 6.19
N VAL A 115 -1.86 0.83 5.88
CA VAL A 115 -1.38 0.62 4.50
C VAL A 115 -2.42 -0.10 3.63
N PRO A 116 -2.93 -1.30 3.99
CA PRO A 116 -3.95 -1.97 3.18
C PRO A 116 -5.28 -1.19 3.13
N ILE A 117 -5.66 -0.52 4.22
CA ILE A 117 -6.83 0.39 4.22
C ILE A 117 -6.62 1.50 3.19
N TRP A 118 -5.45 2.14 3.19
CA TRP A 118 -5.13 3.21 2.26
C TRP A 118 -5.11 2.73 0.81
N LEU A 119 -4.51 1.57 0.52
CA LEU A 119 -4.54 0.97 -0.81
C LEU A 119 -5.97 0.69 -1.31
N CYS A 120 -6.87 0.29 -0.41
CA CYS A 120 -8.27 0.06 -0.73
C CYS A 120 -9.02 1.36 -1.08
N LEU A 121 -8.76 2.44 -0.33
CA LEU A 121 -9.53 3.69 -0.43
C LEU A 121 -8.95 4.72 -1.41
N ALA A 122 -7.63 4.83 -1.52
CA ALA A 122 -6.94 5.87 -2.26
C ALA A 122 -7.38 6.00 -3.73
N PRO A 123 -7.58 4.90 -4.50
CA PRO A 123 -8.07 4.99 -5.87
C PRO A 123 -9.41 5.71 -6.00
N ALA A 124 -10.36 5.42 -5.11
CA ALA A 124 -11.68 6.03 -5.10
C ALA A 124 -11.62 7.51 -4.68
N ILE A 125 -10.77 7.85 -3.70
CA ILE A 125 -10.52 9.22 -3.28
C ILE A 125 -9.96 10.04 -4.44
N PHE A 126 -8.87 9.58 -5.07
CA PHE A 126 -8.23 10.33 -6.15
C PHE A 126 -9.06 10.35 -7.45
N TYR A 127 -9.91 9.36 -7.69
CA TYR A 127 -10.90 9.43 -8.75
C TYR A 127 -11.85 10.61 -8.57
N LYS A 128 -12.36 10.84 -7.35
CA LYS A 128 -13.24 11.98 -7.04
C LYS A 128 -12.50 13.31 -7.18
N VAL A 129 -11.28 13.40 -6.64
CA VAL A 129 -10.44 14.62 -6.73
C VAL A 129 -10.16 15.00 -8.18
N ASN A 130 -9.79 14.04 -9.02
CA ASN A 130 -9.47 14.30 -10.44
C ASN A 130 -10.70 14.67 -11.27
N ARG A 131 -11.91 14.25 -10.86
CA ARG A 131 -13.16 14.62 -11.55
C ARG A 131 -13.61 16.04 -11.21
N GLN A 132 -13.36 16.52 -10.00
CA GLN A 132 -13.69 17.90 -9.59
C GLN A 132 -12.76 18.96 -10.23
N SER A 133 -11.57 18.54 -10.67
CA SER A 133 -10.56 19.43 -11.29
C SER A 133 -10.68 19.52 -12.81
N ARG A 134 -11.72 18.93 -13.41
CA ARG A 134 -12.04 18.97 -14.85
C ARG A 134 -13.36 19.69 -15.04
#